data_AF-A0A9D9CIZ4-F1
#
_entry.id   AF-A0A9D9CIZ4-F1
#
_cell.length_a   1.000
_cell.length_b   1.000
_cell.length_c   1.000
_cell.angle_alpha   90.00
_cell.angle_beta   90.00
_cell.angle_gamma   90.00
#
_symmetry.space_group_name_H-M   'P 1'
#
loop_
_entity.id
_entity.type
_entity.pdbx_description
1 polymer ?
#
loop_
_entity_poly.entity_id
_entity_poly.type
_entity_poly.pdbx_seq_one_letter_code
_entity_poly.pdbx_strand_id
1 'polypeptide(L)'
;MKQIQDDSRLYHFFRPLVCWMFRHSYRHLKYVGEENIPADGSIIFAPNHTNALQDALAVLSINSEHKVFVARADIFRRPIFAKILNFLKIMPIRRKRDGAGEVLQNDETEERAIDVLQDGVPFCILPEGTHRPKHSLLPLGKGIFRIALRANDRFGHVKPVYIVPVGLEYSDYFNLWDTLIVNVGKPINVTQFVAEHSELERPQLIMALREELTKRMREQILWVPDDQNYEENLRKLRENPPKPFHLFPKHRVPAWLLFIVLVLLSPLFVISAVFTFPLWLMWIIIRWSVKDPAFHNSVQFVWQLIVIPLTGFLTLPFWMFFQEYMYLVRKFKSCDELQ
;
A
#
# COMPACT_ATOMS: atom_id res chain seq x y z
N MET A 1 6.03 6.14 -28.10
CA MET A 1 5.62 5.01 -27.23
C MET A 1 4.92 5.57 -26.01
N LYS A 2 3.91 4.88 -25.47
CA LYS A 2 3.24 5.32 -24.24
C LYS A 2 4.21 5.19 -23.07
N GLN A 3 4.49 6.29 -22.37
CA GLN A 3 5.32 6.29 -21.17
C GLN A 3 4.52 5.76 -19.98
N ILE A 4 5.20 5.37 -18.89
CA ILE A 4 4.49 4.76 -17.77
C ILE A 4 3.63 5.78 -17.03
N GLN A 5 4.06 7.03 -16.94
CA GLN A 5 3.36 8.13 -16.30
C GLN A 5 2.17 8.64 -17.14
N ASP A 6 2.08 8.29 -18.42
CA ASP A 6 0.98 8.76 -19.29
C ASP A 6 -0.40 8.38 -18.74
N ASP A 7 -1.34 9.32 -18.81
CA ASP A 7 -2.69 9.08 -18.37
C ASP A 7 -3.35 7.87 -19.05
N SER A 8 -4.10 7.12 -18.26
CA SER A 8 -4.85 5.96 -18.72
C SER A 8 -6.26 6.05 -18.17
N ARG A 9 -7.24 6.26 -19.06
CA ARG A 9 -8.67 6.34 -18.68
C ARG A 9 -9.10 5.10 -17.87
N LEU A 10 -8.62 3.92 -18.28
CA LEU A 10 -8.93 2.67 -17.60
C LEU A 10 -8.31 2.62 -16.19
N TYR A 11 -7.08 3.11 -16.03
CA TYR A 11 -6.44 3.19 -14.72
C TYR A 11 -7.20 4.16 -13.80
N HIS A 12 -7.53 5.35 -14.30
CA HIS A 12 -8.28 6.36 -13.54
C HIS A 12 -9.69 5.89 -13.17
N PHE A 13 -10.31 5.05 -13.99
CA PHE A 13 -11.60 4.43 -13.69
C PHE A 13 -11.50 3.41 -12.54
N PHE A 14 -10.50 2.53 -12.54
CA PHE A 14 -10.39 1.47 -11.54
C PHE A 14 -9.68 1.89 -10.24
N ARG A 15 -8.78 2.87 -10.29
CA ARG A 15 -7.99 3.28 -9.12
C ARG A 15 -8.85 3.70 -7.92
N PRO A 16 -9.93 4.50 -8.06
CA PRO A 16 -10.80 4.85 -6.94
C PRO A 16 -11.41 3.62 -6.26
N LEU A 17 -11.85 2.62 -7.04
CA LEU A 17 -12.37 1.35 -6.51
C LEU A 17 -11.30 0.60 -5.73
N VAL A 18 -10.08 0.49 -6.28
CA VAL A 18 -8.95 -0.17 -5.59
C VAL A 18 -8.62 0.54 -4.28
N CYS A 19 -8.55 1.88 -4.28
CA CYS A 19 -8.28 2.65 -3.07
C CYS A 19 -9.43 2.52 -2.05
N TRP A 20 -10.68 2.53 -2.51
CA TRP A 20 -11.84 2.31 -1.64
C TRP A 20 -11.79 0.93 -0.99
N MET A 21 -11.56 -0.14 -1.75
CA MET A 21 -11.43 -1.49 -1.21
C MET A 21 -10.25 -1.62 -0.27
N PHE A 22 -9.11 -0.98 -0.57
CA PHE A 22 -7.95 -0.97 0.31
C PHE A 22 -8.31 -0.33 1.66
N ARG A 23 -8.97 0.84 1.67
CA ARG A 23 -9.38 1.51 2.91
C ARG A 23 -10.33 0.66 3.75
N HIS A 24 -11.20 -0.12 3.11
CA HIS A 24 -12.12 -1.04 3.80
C HIS A 24 -11.49 -2.38 4.17
N SER A 25 -10.25 -2.64 3.74
CA SER A 25 -9.48 -3.82 4.16
C SER A 25 -8.87 -3.65 5.55
N TYR A 26 -9.00 -2.47 6.16
CA TYR A 26 -8.56 -2.17 7.52
C TYR A 26 -9.75 -1.69 8.34
N ARG A 27 -9.80 -2.11 9.61
CA ARG A 27 -10.85 -1.65 10.53
C ARG A 27 -10.63 -0.18 10.89
N HIS A 28 -9.37 0.19 11.09
CA HIS A 28 -8.95 1.55 11.38
C HIS A 28 -7.78 1.90 10.47
N LEU A 29 -8.05 2.78 9.50
CA LEU A 29 -7.01 3.36 8.64
C LEU A 29 -6.96 4.85 8.90
N LYS A 30 -5.80 5.34 9.31
CA LYS A 30 -5.60 6.77 9.61
C LYS A 30 -4.42 7.28 8.80
N TYR A 31 -4.64 8.40 8.12
CA TYR A 31 -3.58 9.19 7.51
C TYR A 31 -3.28 10.37 8.44
N VAL A 32 -1.99 10.65 8.65
CA VAL A 32 -1.51 11.71 9.52
C VAL A 32 -0.41 12.46 8.79
N GLY A 33 -0.42 13.80 8.86
CA GLY A 33 0.61 14.63 8.24
C GLY A 33 0.48 14.77 6.72
N GLU A 34 -0.70 14.53 6.15
CA GLU A 34 -0.96 14.70 4.71
C GLU A 34 -0.65 16.12 4.23
N GLU A 35 -0.81 17.11 5.11
CA GLU A 35 -0.44 18.50 4.90
C GLU A 35 1.06 18.73 4.67
N ASN A 36 1.92 17.76 5.00
CA ASN A 36 3.36 17.83 4.77
C ASN A 36 3.74 17.60 3.29
N ILE A 37 2.82 17.15 2.44
CA ILE A 37 3.10 16.87 1.03
C ILE A 37 3.22 18.20 0.27
N PRO A 38 4.39 18.54 -0.30
CA PRO A 38 4.58 19.78 -1.04
C PRO A 38 3.71 19.81 -2.30
N ALA A 39 3.11 20.96 -2.61
CA ALA A 39 2.29 21.15 -3.81
C ALA A 39 3.06 21.76 -4.99
N ASP A 40 4.29 22.22 -4.77
CA ASP A 40 5.08 23.06 -5.67
C ASP A 40 6.23 22.32 -6.36
N GLY A 41 6.40 21.01 -6.14
CA GLY A 41 7.56 20.27 -6.62
C GLY A 41 7.32 18.81 -6.97
N SER A 42 8.40 18.16 -7.43
CA SER A 42 8.40 16.73 -7.75
C SER A 42 8.57 15.89 -6.49
N ILE A 43 7.68 14.92 -6.28
CA ILE A 43 7.60 14.17 -5.03
C ILE A 43 8.15 12.75 -5.20
N ILE A 44 9.06 12.36 -4.31
CA ILE A 44 9.50 10.98 -4.11
C ILE A 44 9.02 10.50 -2.73
N PHE A 45 8.03 9.62 -2.69
CA PHE A 45 7.60 8.94 -1.47
C PHE A 45 8.58 7.84 -1.09
N ALA A 46 8.98 7.82 0.19
CA ALA A 46 9.92 6.89 0.78
C ALA A 46 9.30 6.20 2.01
N PRO A 47 8.44 5.19 1.82
CA PRO A 47 7.85 4.44 2.92
C PRO A 47 8.82 3.39 3.49
N ASN A 48 8.70 3.03 4.77
CA ASN A 48 9.27 1.77 5.28
C ASN A 48 8.60 0.57 4.59
N HIS A 49 9.27 -0.59 4.62
CA HIS A 49 8.83 -1.79 3.91
C HIS A 49 8.59 -2.94 4.87
N THR A 50 7.33 -3.17 5.26
CA THR A 50 6.95 -4.21 6.23
C THR A 50 5.99 -5.23 5.65
N ASN A 51 5.25 -4.86 4.60
CA ASN A 51 4.35 -5.71 3.85
C ASN A 51 4.74 -5.69 2.36
N ALA A 52 4.10 -6.51 1.52
CA ALA A 52 4.35 -6.48 0.08
C ALA A 52 3.51 -5.39 -0.62
N LEU A 53 2.43 -5.77 -1.31
CA LEU A 53 1.57 -4.86 -2.08
C LEU A 53 0.84 -3.84 -1.18
N GLN A 54 0.55 -4.20 0.07
CA GLN A 54 -0.17 -3.32 0.99
C GLN A 54 0.57 -2.01 1.24
N ASP A 55 1.91 -2.04 1.28
CA ASP A 55 2.71 -0.83 1.47
C ASP A 55 2.53 0.15 0.30
N ALA A 56 2.55 -0.37 -0.93
CA ALA A 56 2.32 0.44 -2.13
C ALA A 56 0.89 1.00 -2.18
N LEU A 57 -0.11 0.21 -1.77
CA LEU A 57 -1.51 0.65 -1.71
C LEU A 57 -1.74 1.71 -0.62
N ALA A 58 -1.05 1.60 0.52
CA ALA A 58 -1.07 2.61 1.58
C ALA A 58 -0.61 3.97 1.05
N VAL A 59 0.52 4.01 0.33
CA VAL A 59 1.02 5.24 -0.29
C VAL A 59 0.14 5.71 -1.45
N LEU A 60 -0.38 4.79 -2.28
CA LEU A 60 -1.27 5.13 -3.39
C LEU A 60 -2.53 5.87 -2.91
N SER A 61 -3.06 5.46 -1.76
CA SER A 61 -4.33 5.91 -1.20
C SER A 61 -4.24 7.16 -0.31
N ILE A 62 -3.03 7.72 -0.11
CA ILE A 62 -2.83 9.00 0.61
C ILE A 62 -3.68 10.12 -0.01
N ASN A 63 -3.52 10.38 -1.31
CA ASN A 63 -4.24 11.45 -2.00
C ASN A 63 -4.90 10.94 -3.30
N SER A 64 -5.54 11.81 -4.07
CA SER A 64 -6.19 11.46 -5.34
C SER A 64 -5.22 11.29 -6.51
N GLU A 65 -3.94 11.60 -6.37
CA GLU A 65 -2.97 11.52 -7.45
C GLU A 65 -2.55 10.08 -7.73
N HIS A 66 -2.43 9.77 -9.03
CA HIS A 66 -1.76 8.55 -9.42
C HIS A 66 -0.26 8.64 -9.12
N LYS A 67 0.37 7.49 -8.91
CA LYS A 67 1.77 7.41 -8.52
C LYS A 67 2.44 6.30 -9.32
N VAL A 68 3.72 6.48 -9.64
CA VAL A 68 4.53 5.44 -10.26
C VAL A 68 5.37 4.77 -9.18
N PHE A 69 5.37 3.44 -9.16
CA PHE A 69 6.11 2.64 -8.20
C PHE A 69 7.23 1.86 -8.87
N VAL A 70 8.10 1.27 -8.06
CA VAL A 70 9.07 0.27 -8.52
C VAL A 70 8.93 -1.04 -7.77
N ALA A 71 9.16 -2.15 -8.48
CA ALA A 71 9.24 -3.49 -7.91
C ALA A 71 10.42 -4.25 -8.50
N ARG A 72 10.85 -5.32 -7.84
CA ARG A 72 12.00 -6.11 -8.28
C ARG A 72 11.82 -6.63 -9.72
N ALA A 73 12.85 -6.46 -10.54
CA ALA A 73 12.81 -6.79 -11.96
C ALA A 73 12.54 -8.28 -12.25
N ASP A 74 12.86 -9.20 -11.35
CA ASP A 74 12.62 -10.64 -11.56
C ASP A 74 11.13 -11.01 -11.66
N ILE A 75 10.25 -10.21 -11.05
CA ILE A 75 8.79 -10.37 -11.16
C ILE A 75 8.31 -10.12 -12.60
N PHE A 76 9.03 -9.28 -13.35
CA PHE A 76 8.71 -8.91 -14.74
C PHE A 76 9.16 -9.95 -15.77
N ARG A 77 9.87 -11.02 -15.36
CA ARG A 77 10.29 -12.10 -16.28
C ARG A 77 9.11 -12.81 -16.95
N ARG A 78 7.94 -12.84 -16.30
CA ARG A 78 6.71 -13.38 -16.90
C ARG A 78 5.94 -12.28 -17.62
N PRO A 79 5.68 -12.39 -18.93
CA PRO A 79 5.04 -11.33 -19.72
C PRO A 79 3.66 -10.89 -19.20
N ILE A 80 2.89 -11.82 -18.63
CA ILE A 80 1.58 -11.53 -18.04
C ILE A 80 1.73 -10.60 -16.83
N PHE A 81 2.66 -10.91 -15.90
CA PHE A 81 2.92 -10.05 -14.74
C PHE A 81 3.51 -8.71 -15.17
N ALA A 82 4.41 -8.68 -16.16
CA ALA A 82 4.93 -7.43 -16.69
C ALA A 82 3.81 -6.53 -17.23
N LYS A 83 2.84 -7.05 -17.99
CA LYS A 83 1.70 -6.28 -18.48
C LYS A 83 0.83 -5.72 -17.34
N ILE A 84 0.51 -6.56 -16.35
CA ILE A 84 -0.28 -6.15 -15.18
C ILE A 84 0.43 -5.07 -14.38
N LEU A 85 1.72 -5.26 -14.05
CA LEU A 85 2.50 -4.31 -13.27
C LEU A 85 2.67 -2.97 -14.01
N ASN A 86 2.93 -2.99 -15.32
CA ASN A 86 2.99 -1.75 -16.11
C ASN A 86 1.63 -1.03 -16.14
N PHE A 87 0.52 -1.76 -16.26
CA PHE A 87 -0.83 -1.18 -16.16
C PHE A 87 -1.06 -0.51 -14.79
N LEU A 88 -0.57 -1.13 -13.72
CA LEU A 88 -0.60 -0.62 -12.35
C LEU A 88 0.43 0.48 -12.07
N LYS A 89 1.15 0.97 -13.09
CA LYS A 89 2.18 2.01 -12.97
C LYS A 89 3.39 1.58 -12.14
N ILE A 90 3.77 0.31 -12.22
CA ILE A 90 4.92 -0.27 -11.50
C ILE A 90 6.02 -0.60 -12.51
N MET A 91 7.19 0.02 -12.34
CA MET A 91 8.39 -0.21 -13.14
C MET A 91 9.30 -1.29 -12.52
N PRO A 92 10.06 -2.04 -13.33
CA PRO A 92 11.10 -2.92 -12.81
C PRO A 92 12.27 -2.10 -12.25
N ILE A 93 12.83 -2.49 -11.11
CA ILE A 93 14.11 -2.01 -10.59
C ILE A 93 15.00 -3.19 -10.21
N ARG A 94 16.29 -3.10 -10.53
CA ARG A 94 17.29 -4.10 -10.13
C ARG A 94 18.12 -3.58 -8.96
N ARG A 95 18.48 -4.49 -8.05
CA ARG A 95 19.42 -4.17 -6.97
C ARG A 95 20.80 -4.63 -7.39
N LYS A 96 21.85 -3.88 -7.01
CA LYS A 96 23.25 -4.21 -7.33
C LYS A 96 23.66 -5.62 -6.89
N ARG A 97 23.05 -6.17 -5.83
CA ARG A 97 23.32 -7.52 -5.32
C ARG A 97 22.68 -8.65 -6.13
N ASP A 98 21.76 -8.35 -7.05
CA ASP A 98 21.00 -9.36 -7.79
C ASP A 98 21.73 -9.83 -9.08
N GLY A 99 22.96 -9.33 -9.35
CA GLY A 99 23.83 -9.76 -10.45
C GLY A 99 24.68 -8.63 -11.06
N ALA A 100 25.99 -8.88 -11.27
CA ALA A 100 26.99 -7.87 -11.64
C ALA A 100 27.13 -7.57 -13.16
N GLY A 101 26.37 -8.24 -14.03
CA GLY A 101 26.58 -8.19 -15.48
C GLY A 101 25.91 -7.04 -16.25
N GLU A 102 25.03 -6.24 -15.63
CA GLU A 102 24.17 -5.29 -16.36
C GLU A 102 24.08 -3.93 -15.68
N VAL A 103 25.24 -3.30 -15.42
CA VAL A 103 25.30 -1.92 -14.89
C VAL A 103 24.56 -0.92 -15.81
N LEU A 104 24.62 -1.14 -17.13
CA LEU A 104 24.00 -0.29 -18.15
C LEU A 104 22.45 -0.22 -18.09
N GLN A 105 21.77 -1.23 -17.57
CA GLN A 105 20.29 -1.26 -17.50
C GLN A 105 19.73 -0.65 -16.20
N ASN A 106 20.56 -0.44 -15.16
CA ASN A 106 20.13 0.29 -13.97
C ASN A 106 19.90 1.78 -14.27
N ASP A 107 20.73 2.33 -15.17
CA ASP A 107 20.65 3.74 -15.57
C ASP A 107 19.34 4.04 -16.28
N GLU A 108 18.81 3.11 -17.09
CA GLU A 108 17.50 3.26 -17.75
C GLU A 108 16.34 3.37 -16.75
N THR A 109 16.36 2.60 -15.66
CA THR A 109 15.28 2.67 -14.65
C THR A 109 15.35 3.98 -13.86
N GLU A 110 16.57 4.39 -13.49
CA GLU A 110 16.77 5.68 -12.83
C GLU A 110 16.35 6.84 -13.75
N GLU A 111 16.70 6.77 -15.03
CA GLU A 111 16.33 7.75 -16.04
C GLU A 111 14.80 7.86 -16.20
N ARG A 112 14.10 6.72 -16.32
CA ARG A 112 12.63 6.71 -16.36
C ARG A 112 12.00 7.28 -15.09
N ALA A 113 12.61 7.06 -13.93
CA ALA A 113 12.13 7.67 -12.68
C ALA A 113 12.33 9.20 -12.69
N ILE A 114 13.42 9.69 -13.28
CA ILE A 114 13.66 11.13 -13.46
C ILE A 114 12.63 11.73 -14.43
N ASP A 115 12.31 11.04 -15.54
CA ASP A 115 11.29 11.50 -16.50
C ASP A 115 9.90 11.61 -15.82
N VAL A 116 9.52 10.59 -15.04
CA VAL A 116 8.28 10.60 -14.24
C VAL A 116 8.22 11.82 -13.32
N LEU A 117 9.33 12.11 -12.62
CA LEU A 117 9.41 13.26 -11.72
C LEU A 117 9.37 14.59 -12.47
N GLN A 118 10.00 14.68 -13.63
CA GLN A 118 10.00 15.86 -14.48
C GLN A 118 8.57 16.22 -14.92
N ASP A 119 7.78 15.21 -15.29
CA ASP A 119 6.37 15.33 -15.65
C ASP A 119 5.45 15.67 -14.45
N GLY A 120 6.01 15.75 -13.24
CA GLY A 120 5.26 16.09 -12.03
C GLY A 120 4.42 14.94 -11.48
N VAL A 121 4.64 13.71 -11.96
CA VAL A 121 3.94 12.54 -11.43
C VAL A 121 4.69 12.02 -10.19
N PRO A 122 4.03 11.86 -9.03
CA PRO A 122 4.71 11.37 -7.84
C PRO A 122 5.29 9.96 -8.04
N PHE A 123 6.52 9.79 -7.58
CA PHE A 123 7.26 8.53 -7.64
C PHE A 123 7.34 7.92 -6.24
N CYS A 124 7.19 6.60 -6.12
CA CYS A 124 7.31 5.90 -4.85
C CYS A 124 8.33 4.77 -4.97
N ILE A 125 9.31 4.78 -4.06
CA ILE A 125 10.33 3.75 -3.96
C ILE A 125 10.53 3.38 -2.50
N LEU A 126 10.50 2.09 -2.19
CA LEU A 126 10.75 1.58 -0.85
C LEU A 126 12.27 1.46 -0.64
N PRO A 127 12.91 2.39 0.10
CA PRO A 127 14.36 2.53 0.11
C PRO A 127 15.07 1.35 0.76
N GLU A 128 14.40 0.58 1.62
CA GLU A 128 14.95 -0.65 2.23
C GLU A 128 15.21 -1.77 1.20
N GLY A 129 14.47 -1.77 0.09
CA GLY A 129 14.64 -2.70 -1.03
C GLY A 129 14.28 -4.17 -0.72
N THR A 130 13.78 -4.46 0.48
CA THR A 130 13.20 -5.74 0.89
C THR A 130 12.25 -5.49 2.05
N HIS A 131 11.15 -6.24 2.12
CA HIS A 131 10.22 -6.14 3.24
C HIS A 131 10.73 -6.91 4.46
N ARG A 132 10.41 -6.40 5.65
CA ARG A 132 10.58 -7.12 6.92
C ARG A 132 9.48 -6.72 7.91
N PRO A 133 8.71 -7.69 8.45
CA PRO A 133 7.62 -7.41 9.39
C PRO A 133 8.17 -7.15 10.81
N LYS A 134 8.91 -6.05 10.97
CA LYS A 134 9.46 -5.58 12.25
C LYS A 134 9.24 -4.08 12.39
N HIS A 135 9.15 -3.61 13.62
CA HIS A 135 9.09 -2.19 13.95
C HIS A 135 10.50 -1.57 13.93
N SER A 136 11.26 -1.81 12.86
CA SER A 136 12.64 -1.33 12.71
C SER A 136 12.98 -1.15 11.24
N LEU A 137 13.96 -0.29 10.95
CA LEU A 137 14.38 0.00 9.58
C LEU A 137 15.63 -0.79 9.21
N LEU A 138 15.63 -1.33 8.00
CA LEU A 138 16.83 -1.80 7.33
C LEU A 138 17.66 -0.62 6.78
N PRO A 139 18.95 -0.85 6.49
CA PRO A 139 19.77 0.18 5.85
C PRO A 139 19.21 0.59 4.48
N LEU A 140 18.98 1.89 4.29
CA LEU A 140 18.39 2.41 3.05
C LEU A 140 19.34 2.25 1.86
N GLY A 141 18.83 1.85 0.71
CA GLY A 141 19.60 1.73 -0.53
C GLY A 141 19.95 3.08 -1.15
N LYS A 142 21.09 3.17 -1.84
CA LYS A 142 21.57 4.43 -2.44
C LYS A 142 20.76 4.92 -3.66
N GLY A 143 19.85 4.09 -4.18
CA GLY A 143 19.14 4.36 -5.46
C GLY A 143 18.23 5.57 -5.40
N ILE A 144 17.42 5.69 -4.34
CA ILE A 144 16.52 6.83 -4.14
C ILE A 144 17.26 8.17 -4.18
N PHE A 145 18.41 8.27 -3.51
CA PHE A 145 19.20 9.49 -3.46
C PHE A 145 19.86 9.81 -4.80
N ARG A 146 20.30 8.80 -5.56
CA ARG A 146 20.81 9.02 -6.93
C ARG A 146 19.72 9.59 -7.83
N ILE A 147 18.51 9.01 -7.80
CA ILE A 147 17.36 9.51 -8.57
C ILE A 147 17.05 10.94 -8.18
N ALA A 148 16.90 11.22 -6.88
CA ALA A 148 16.54 12.55 -6.38
C ALA A 148 17.57 13.62 -6.76
N LEU A 149 18.85 13.32 -6.59
CA LEU A 149 19.92 14.25 -6.93
C LEU A 149 20.05 14.45 -8.44
N ARG A 150 19.94 13.40 -9.26
CA ARG A 150 19.97 13.53 -10.74
C ARG A 150 18.75 14.31 -11.27
N ALA A 151 17.58 14.10 -10.67
CA ALA A 151 16.38 14.90 -10.95
C ALA A 151 16.61 16.37 -10.61
N ASN A 152 17.21 16.65 -9.45
CA ASN A 152 17.58 18.00 -9.05
C ASN A 152 18.58 18.65 -10.02
N ASP A 153 19.61 17.92 -10.45
CA ASP A 153 20.58 18.42 -11.44
C ASP A 153 19.88 18.78 -12.77
N ARG A 154 18.87 17.99 -13.18
CA ARG A 154 18.15 18.17 -14.45
C ARG A 154 17.20 19.36 -14.44
N PHE A 155 16.36 19.47 -13.41
CA PHE A 155 15.24 20.43 -13.40
C PHE A 155 14.99 21.10 -12.05
N GLY A 156 15.84 20.88 -11.04
CA GLY A 156 15.71 21.45 -9.69
C GLY A 156 15.68 22.98 -9.64
N HIS A 157 16.27 23.65 -10.65
CA HIS A 157 16.24 25.10 -10.80
C HIS A 157 14.87 25.65 -11.25
N VAL A 158 14.01 24.80 -11.81
CA VAL A 158 12.63 25.17 -12.22
C VAL A 158 11.61 24.63 -11.23
N LYS A 159 11.82 23.40 -10.76
CA LYS A 159 10.87 22.66 -9.95
C LYS A 159 11.62 21.91 -8.84
N PRO A 160 11.39 22.24 -7.56
CA PRO A 160 12.10 21.60 -6.46
C PRO A 160 11.80 20.10 -6.39
N VAL A 161 12.79 19.33 -5.93
CA VAL A 161 12.64 17.88 -5.72
C VAL A 161 12.53 17.60 -4.23
N TYR A 162 11.52 16.84 -3.85
CA TYR A 162 11.25 16.49 -2.45
C TYR A 162 11.31 14.98 -2.24
N ILE A 163 11.93 14.56 -1.13
CA ILE A 163 11.78 13.20 -0.60
C ILE A 163 10.85 13.27 0.62
N VAL A 164 9.72 12.56 0.55
CA VAL A 164 8.71 12.52 1.61
C VAL A 164 8.83 11.19 2.37
N PRO A 165 9.33 11.18 3.63
CA PRO A 165 9.36 9.98 4.45
C PRO A 165 7.94 9.56 4.83
N VAL A 166 7.62 8.27 4.68
CA VAL A 166 6.33 7.72 5.08
C VAL A 166 6.54 6.58 6.07
N GLY A 167 5.83 6.63 7.19
CA GLY A 167 5.78 5.55 8.17
C GLY A 167 4.48 4.77 8.03
N LEU A 168 4.59 3.49 7.72
CA LEU A 168 3.53 2.51 7.65
C LEU A 168 3.58 1.67 8.92
N GLU A 169 2.62 1.91 9.79
CA GLU A 169 2.53 1.28 11.10
C GLU A 169 1.30 0.35 11.14
N TYR A 170 1.58 -0.94 11.01
CA TYR A 170 0.57 -2.00 11.10
C TYR A 170 0.51 -2.51 12.53
N SER A 171 -0.69 -2.62 13.11
CA SER A 171 -0.87 -3.32 14.38
C SER A 171 -0.62 -4.84 14.23
N ASP A 172 -0.89 -5.39 13.05
CA ASP A 172 -0.60 -6.77 12.68
C ASP A 172 -0.19 -6.85 11.21
N TYR A 173 1.02 -7.35 10.94
CA TYR A 173 1.58 -7.43 9.59
C TYR A 173 0.90 -8.48 8.69
N PHE A 174 0.19 -9.46 9.27
CA PHE A 174 -0.29 -10.65 8.56
C PHE A 174 -1.80 -10.80 8.57
N ASN A 175 -2.51 -9.89 9.22
CA ASN A 175 -3.96 -9.87 9.25
C ASN A 175 -4.47 -8.54 8.70
N LEU A 176 -5.16 -8.61 7.56
CA LEU A 176 -6.06 -7.52 7.17
C LEU A 176 -7.18 -7.40 8.23
N TRP A 177 -7.85 -6.25 8.24
CA TRP A 177 -8.97 -5.92 9.13
C TRP A 177 -8.53 -5.53 10.55
N ASP A 178 -7.25 -5.22 10.69
CA ASP A 178 -6.68 -4.58 11.86
C ASP A 178 -6.46 -3.08 11.57
N THR A 179 -5.49 -2.46 12.25
CA THR A 179 -5.18 -1.04 12.14
C THR A 179 -3.96 -0.81 11.25
N LEU A 180 -4.06 0.20 10.40
CA LEU A 180 -2.92 0.79 9.69
C LEU A 180 -2.90 2.30 9.94
N ILE A 181 -1.77 2.82 10.41
CA ILE A 181 -1.50 4.26 10.46
C ILE A 181 -0.47 4.59 9.38
N VAL A 182 -0.79 5.56 8.52
CA VAL A 182 0.07 6.10 7.48
C VAL A 182 0.52 7.49 7.92
N ASN A 183 1.73 7.58 8.45
CA ASN A 183 2.35 8.83 8.90
C ASN A 183 3.17 9.44 7.76
N VAL A 184 2.76 10.59 7.26
CA VAL A 184 3.48 11.36 6.25
C VAL A 184 4.34 12.40 6.98
N GLY A 185 5.66 12.17 6.98
CA GLY A 185 6.60 13.04 7.69
C GLY A 185 6.97 14.29 6.91
N LYS A 186 7.71 15.20 7.56
CA LYS A 186 8.19 16.44 6.93
C LYS A 186 9.12 16.13 5.74
N PRO A 187 8.90 16.75 4.58
CA PRO A 187 9.66 16.48 3.36
C PRO A 187 11.08 17.01 3.47
N ILE A 188 12.03 16.28 2.88
CA ILE A 188 13.38 16.77 2.62
C ILE A 188 13.34 17.49 1.27
N ASN A 189 13.52 18.81 1.28
CA ASN A 189 13.74 19.57 0.05
C ASN A 189 15.17 19.30 -0.44
N VAL A 190 15.30 18.44 -1.45
CA VAL A 190 16.60 18.01 -1.98
C VAL A 190 17.31 19.19 -2.66
N THR A 191 16.55 20.06 -3.32
CA THR A 191 17.09 21.25 -4.00
C THR A 191 17.73 22.21 -2.99
N GLN A 192 17.02 22.52 -1.90
CA GLN A 192 17.55 23.32 -0.80
C GLN A 192 18.72 22.62 -0.11
N PHE A 193 18.60 21.31 0.17
CA PHE A 193 19.64 20.54 0.83
C PHE A 193 20.96 20.56 0.05
N VAL A 194 20.91 20.44 -1.29
CA VAL A 194 22.09 20.53 -2.15
C VAL A 194 22.70 21.93 -2.14
N ALA A 195 21.87 22.99 -2.14
CA ALA A 195 22.36 24.36 -2.07
C ALA A 195 23.06 24.67 -0.74
N GLU A 196 22.53 24.16 0.37
CA GLU A 196 23.09 24.34 1.72
C GLU A 196 24.38 23.54 1.95
N HIS A 197 24.62 22.48 1.18
CA HIS A 197 25.78 21.59 1.30
C HIS A 197 26.61 21.58 0.00
N SER A 198 26.73 22.72 -0.66
CA SER A 198 27.43 22.87 -1.94
C SER A 198 28.92 22.46 -1.92
N GLU A 199 29.51 22.40 -0.72
CA GLU A 199 30.88 21.96 -0.47
C GLU A 199 31.05 20.44 -0.48
N LEU A 200 29.97 19.67 -0.33
CA LEU A 200 30.05 18.20 -0.25
C LEU A 200 30.14 17.58 -1.65
N GLU A 201 31.03 16.59 -1.78
CA GLU A 201 31.06 15.76 -2.98
C GLU A 201 29.84 14.84 -3.06
N ARG A 202 29.54 14.36 -4.27
CA ARG A 202 28.37 13.53 -4.54
C ARG A 202 28.22 12.31 -3.60
N PRO A 203 29.27 11.53 -3.27
CA PRO A 203 29.15 10.43 -2.33
C PRO A 203 28.79 10.88 -0.90
N GLN A 204 29.33 12.02 -0.46
CA GLN A 204 29.07 12.60 0.87
C GLN A 204 27.63 13.11 0.95
N LEU A 205 27.14 13.82 -0.08
CA LEU A 205 25.75 14.24 -0.19
C LEU A 205 24.77 13.07 -0.10
N ILE A 206 25.05 11.96 -0.78
CA ILE A 206 24.22 10.75 -0.70
C ILE A 206 24.21 10.17 0.72
N MET A 207 25.34 10.19 1.44
CA MET A 207 25.39 9.72 2.82
C MET A 207 24.64 10.65 3.78
N ALA A 208 24.80 11.97 3.62
CA ALA A 208 24.08 12.96 4.42
C ALA A 208 22.56 12.88 4.22
N LEU A 209 22.08 12.82 2.96
CA LEU A 209 20.66 12.60 2.65
C LEU A 209 20.15 11.27 3.20
N ARG A 210 20.98 10.22 3.17
CA ARG A 210 20.61 8.91 3.71
C ARG A 210 20.43 8.94 5.22
N GLU A 211 21.33 9.60 5.93
CA GLU A 211 21.24 9.76 7.38
C GLU A 211 20.00 10.57 7.75
N GLU A 212 19.77 11.70 7.07
CA GLU A 212 18.61 12.55 7.30
C GLU A 212 17.30 11.83 7.00
N LEU A 213 17.20 11.11 5.87
CA LEU A 213 16.02 10.31 5.56
C LEU A 213 15.80 9.19 6.57
N THR A 214 16.87 8.50 6.99
CA THR A 214 16.77 7.43 8.00
C THR A 214 16.24 7.99 9.31
N LYS A 215 16.75 9.14 9.76
CA LYS A 215 16.28 9.81 10.97
C LYS A 215 14.78 10.15 10.88
N ARG A 216 14.35 10.82 9.81
CA ARG A 216 12.94 11.19 9.64
C ARG A 216 12.01 9.98 9.52
N MET A 217 12.43 8.93 8.83
CA MET A 217 11.66 7.68 8.74
C MET A 217 11.50 7.00 10.11
N ARG A 218 12.53 7.02 10.97
CA ARG A 218 12.42 6.48 12.35
C ARG A 218 11.38 7.21 13.17
N GLU A 219 11.26 8.52 12.99
CA GLU A 219 10.24 9.34 13.67
C GLU A 219 8.81 9.05 13.17
N GLN A 220 8.64 8.43 11.99
CA GLN A 220 7.32 8.12 11.43
C GLN A 220 6.80 6.73 11.80
N ILE A 221 7.61 5.88 12.42
CA ILE A 221 7.23 4.52 12.82
C ILE A 221 7.45 4.31 14.31
N LEU A 222 6.87 3.23 14.84
CA LEU A 222 7.08 2.80 16.22
C LEU A 222 8.48 2.18 16.41
N TRP A 223 9.55 2.97 16.24
CA TRP A 223 10.88 2.41 16.07
C TRP A 223 11.39 1.69 17.33
N VAL A 224 11.82 0.44 17.12
CA VAL A 224 12.49 -0.42 18.09
C VAL A 224 13.87 -0.80 17.54
N PRO A 225 14.95 -0.66 18.33
CA PRO A 225 16.27 -1.16 17.96
C PRO A 225 16.20 -2.66 17.64
N ASP A 226 16.76 -3.05 16.49
CA ASP A 226 16.83 -4.45 16.07
C ASP A 226 18.08 -5.12 16.70
N ASP A 227 18.05 -5.27 18.01
CA ASP A 227 19.09 -5.88 18.82
C ASP A 227 18.58 -7.12 19.56
N GLN A 228 19.40 -7.68 20.45
CA GLN A 228 19.05 -8.87 21.25
C GLN A 228 17.83 -8.63 22.17
N ASN A 229 17.50 -7.37 22.48
CA ASN A 229 16.38 -6.98 23.35
C ASN A 229 15.13 -6.57 22.56
N TYR A 230 15.10 -6.77 21.24
CA TYR A 230 14.00 -6.34 20.37
C TYR A 230 12.61 -6.76 20.89
N GLU A 231 12.42 -8.04 21.23
CA GLU A 231 11.11 -8.56 21.69
C GLU A 231 10.67 -7.96 23.02
N GLU A 232 11.62 -7.76 23.94
CA GLU A 232 11.35 -7.17 25.26
C GLU A 232 10.97 -5.69 25.11
N ASN A 233 11.72 -4.95 24.28
CA ASN A 233 11.45 -3.55 23.99
C ASN A 233 10.08 -3.40 23.30
N LEU A 234 9.78 -4.26 22.33
CA LEU A 234 8.50 -4.28 21.65
C LEU A 234 7.35 -4.58 22.63
N ARG A 235 7.52 -5.52 23.57
CA ARG A 235 6.50 -5.81 24.59
C ARG A 235 6.20 -4.59 25.46
N LYS A 236 7.23 -3.94 26.00
CA LYS A 236 7.08 -2.71 26.82
C LYS A 236 6.36 -1.60 26.06
N LEU A 237 6.69 -1.45 24.79
CA LEU A 237 6.11 -0.44 23.93
C LEU A 237 4.65 -0.77 23.59
N ARG A 238 4.29 -2.07 23.53
CA ARG A 238 2.90 -2.51 23.36
C ARG A 238 2.03 -2.28 24.60
N GLU A 239 2.60 -2.41 25.79
CA GLU A 239 1.91 -2.15 27.05
C GLU A 239 1.62 -0.65 27.23
N ASN A 240 2.56 0.22 26.83
CA ASN A 240 2.41 1.67 26.94
C ASN A 240 2.81 2.35 25.62
N PRO A 241 1.92 2.35 24.61
CA PRO A 241 2.28 2.88 23.31
C PRO A 241 2.31 4.42 23.32
N PRO A 242 3.35 5.05 22.75
CA PRO A 242 3.47 6.49 22.70
C PRO A 242 2.39 7.09 21.79
N LYS A 243 1.76 8.20 22.19
CA LYS A 243 0.86 8.93 21.29
C LYS A 243 1.65 9.45 20.07
N PRO A 244 1.08 9.43 18.84
CA PRO A 244 -0.30 9.09 18.48
C PRO A 244 -0.53 7.60 18.18
N PHE A 245 0.46 6.74 18.41
CA PHE A 245 0.37 5.30 18.17
C PHE A 245 -0.53 4.69 19.23
N HIS A 246 -1.82 4.55 18.93
CA HIS A 246 -2.71 3.73 19.73
C HIS A 246 -2.67 2.32 19.16
N LEU A 247 -2.03 1.39 19.86
CA LEU A 247 -2.25 -0.02 19.56
C LEU A 247 -3.68 -0.34 19.96
N PHE A 248 -4.55 -0.46 18.97
CA PHE A 248 -5.95 -0.77 19.22
C PHE A 248 -6.03 -2.14 19.87
N PRO A 249 -6.72 -2.29 21.01
CA PRO A 249 -6.93 -3.59 21.61
C PRO A 249 -7.66 -4.47 20.59
N LYS A 250 -7.18 -5.72 20.41
CA LYS A 250 -7.89 -6.71 19.60
C LYS A 250 -9.23 -7.03 20.26
N HIS A 251 -10.28 -6.29 19.91
CA HIS A 251 -11.64 -6.60 20.33
C HIS A 251 -12.07 -7.90 19.67
N ARG A 252 -12.00 -9.01 20.41
CA ARG A 252 -12.57 -10.29 19.98
C ARG A 252 -14.05 -10.29 20.33
N VAL A 253 -14.90 -10.36 19.31
CA VAL A 253 -16.32 -10.69 19.52
C VAL A 253 -16.36 -12.10 20.11
N PRO A 254 -17.09 -12.35 21.21
CA PRO A 254 -17.20 -13.68 21.77
C PRO A 254 -17.78 -14.64 20.72
N ALA A 255 -17.17 -15.83 20.56
CA ALA A 255 -17.59 -16.79 19.52
C ALA A 255 -19.07 -17.16 19.61
N TRP A 256 -19.66 -17.15 20.82
CA TRP A 256 -21.07 -17.42 21.05
C TRP A 256 -22.00 -16.34 20.47
N LEU A 257 -21.57 -15.07 20.43
CA LEU A 257 -22.35 -13.98 19.86
C LEU A 257 -22.42 -14.11 18.34
N LEU A 258 -21.31 -14.54 17.72
CA LEU A 258 -21.25 -14.88 16.30
C LEU A 258 -22.18 -16.06 15.97
N PHE A 259 -22.20 -17.08 16.83
CA PHE A 259 -23.06 -18.26 16.69
C PHE A 259 -24.56 -17.90 16.72
N ILE A 260 -24.99 -17.00 17.62
CA ILE A 260 -26.39 -16.54 17.68
C ILE A 260 -26.80 -15.83 16.38
N VAL A 261 -25.96 -14.93 15.85
CA VAL A 261 -26.23 -14.24 14.58
C VAL A 261 -26.31 -15.22 13.42
N LEU A 262 -25.42 -16.22 13.38
CA LEU A 262 -25.41 -17.26 12.34
C LEU A 262 -26.65 -18.16 12.38
N VAL A 263 -27.16 -18.49 13.57
CA VAL A 263 -28.41 -19.25 13.76
C VAL A 263 -29.64 -18.43 13.34
N LEU A 264 -29.69 -17.14 13.72
CA LEU A 264 -30.80 -16.24 13.36
C LEU A 264 -30.86 -15.93 11.85
N LEU A 265 -29.72 -15.89 11.17
CA LEU A 265 -29.61 -15.70 9.72
C LEU A 265 -29.59 -17.01 8.93
N SER A 266 -29.81 -18.16 9.59
CA SER A 266 -29.47 -19.49 9.06
C SER A 266 -30.01 -19.84 7.66
N PRO A 267 -31.23 -19.47 7.23
CA PRO A 267 -31.69 -19.82 5.88
C PRO A 267 -30.93 -19.05 4.79
N LEU A 268 -30.71 -17.75 4.98
CA LEU A 268 -29.96 -16.90 4.05
C LEU A 268 -28.46 -17.21 4.10
N PHE A 269 -27.94 -17.52 5.29
CA PHE A 269 -26.55 -17.91 5.48
C PHE A 269 -26.22 -19.22 4.76
N VAL A 270 -27.08 -20.24 4.85
CA VAL A 270 -26.87 -21.52 4.16
C VAL A 270 -26.87 -21.34 2.64
N ILE A 271 -27.82 -20.58 2.09
CA ILE A 271 -27.86 -20.27 0.64
C ILE A 271 -26.57 -19.55 0.23
N SER A 272 -26.19 -18.48 0.93
CA SER A 272 -24.96 -17.73 0.64
C SER A 272 -23.71 -18.61 0.76
N ALA A 273 -23.65 -19.49 1.76
CA ALA A 273 -22.53 -20.40 1.96
C ALA A 273 -22.38 -21.36 0.78
N VAL A 274 -23.46 -21.95 0.26
CA VAL A 274 -23.42 -22.85 -0.91
C VAL A 274 -22.88 -22.13 -2.15
N PHE A 275 -23.35 -20.91 -2.45
CA PHE A 275 -22.90 -20.16 -3.62
C PHE A 275 -21.45 -19.63 -3.50
N THR A 276 -21.00 -19.31 -2.30
CA THR A 276 -19.64 -18.81 -2.05
C THR A 276 -18.64 -19.91 -1.71
N PHE A 277 -19.07 -21.14 -1.44
CA PHE A 277 -18.20 -22.26 -1.10
C PHE A 277 -17.10 -22.52 -2.14
N PRO A 278 -17.36 -22.50 -3.47
CA PRO A 278 -16.30 -22.68 -4.46
C PRO A 278 -15.23 -21.60 -4.40
N LEU A 279 -15.63 -20.34 -4.15
CA LEU A 279 -14.72 -19.21 -3.96
C LEU A 279 -13.92 -19.38 -2.66
N TRP A 280 -14.57 -19.77 -1.57
CA TRP A 280 -13.89 -20.05 -0.30
C TRP A 280 -12.87 -21.20 -0.41
N LEU A 281 -13.21 -22.28 -1.11
CA LEU A 281 -12.29 -23.39 -1.35
C LEU A 281 -11.09 -22.95 -2.20
N MET A 282 -11.33 -22.15 -3.25
CA MET A 282 -10.26 -21.56 -4.07
C MET A 282 -9.34 -20.66 -3.24
N TRP A 283 -9.89 -19.86 -2.32
CA TRP A 283 -9.10 -19.06 -1.37
C TRP A 283 -8.16 -19.92 -0.50
N ILE A 284 -8.64 -21.04 0.03
CA ILE A 284 -7.81 -21.96 0.83
C ILE A 284 -6.62 -22.47 0.01
N ILE A 285 -6.89 -22.93 -1.21
CA ILE A 285 -5.85 -23.46 -2.11
C ILE A 285 -4.82 -22.38 -2.45
N ILE A 286 -5.28 -21.18 -2.83
CA ILE A 286 -4.40 -20.05 -3.14
C ILE A 286 -3.54 -19.69 -1.93
N ARG A 287 -4.13 -19.57 -0.74
CA ARG A 287 -3.40 -19.23 0.49
C ARG A 287 -2.30 -20.23 0.79
N TRP A 288 -2.55 -21.54 0.62
CA TRP A 288 -1.53 -22.57 0.85
C TRP A 288 -0.38 -22.53 -0.16
N SER A 289 -0.60 -21.98 -1.35
CA SER A 289 0.47 -21.82 -2.36
C SER A 289 1.48 -20.71 -2.04
N VAL A 290 1.13 -19.77 -1.15
CA VAL A 290 1.94 -18.59 -0.82
C VAL A 290 2.82 -18.89 0.40
N LYS A 291 4.11 -19.19 0.16
CA LYS A 291 5.06 -19.56 1.22
C LYS A 291 5.51 -18.38 2.09
N ASP A 292 5.63 -17.18 1.51
CA ASP A 292 6.06 -15.99 2.25
C ASP A 292 4.85 -15.29 2.91
N PRO A 293 4.78 -15.23 4.25
CA PRO A 293 3.67 -14.62 4.97
C PRO A 293 3.42 -13.15 4.62
N ALA A 294 4.45 -12.40 4.21
CA ALA A 294 4.29 -10.99 3.85
C ALA A 294 3.42 -10.79 2.59
N PHE A 295 3.24 -11.83 1.77
CA PHE A 295 2.36 -11.78 0.61
C PHE A 295 0.92 -12.22 0.93
N HIS A 296 0.64 -12.76 2.13
CA HIS A 296 -0.70 -13.26 2.47
C HIS A 296 -1.76 -12.16 2.37
N ASN A 297 -1.51 -10.99 2.99
CA ASN A 297 -2.41 -9.83 2.89
C ASN A 297 -2.55 -9.31 1.45
N SER A 298 -1.47 -9.35 0.67
CA SER A 298 -1.48 -8.91 -0.73
C SER A 298 -2.36 -9.82 -1.59
N VAL A 299 -2.23 -11.13 -1.43
CA VAL A 299 -3.02 -12.11 -2.16
C VAL A 299 -4.48 -12.12 -1.68
N GLN A 300 -4.71 -11.97 -0.37
CA GLN A 300 -6.05 -11.79 0.18
C GLN A 300 -6.77 -10.59 -0.41
N PHE A 301 -6.08 -9.45 -0.53
CA PHE A 301 -6.64 -8.25 -1.10
C PHE A 301 -6.98 -8.40 -2.59
N VAL A 302 -6.06 -8.96 -3.39
CA VAL A 302 -6.32 -9.23 -4.82
C VAL A 302 -7.48 -10.20 -5.00
N TRP A 303 -7.57 -11.22 -4.14
CA TRP A 303 -8.69 -12.14 -4.13
C TRP A 303 -10.01 -11.43 -3.81
N GLN A 304 -10.04 -10.57 -2.80
CA GLN A 304 -11.21 -9.78 -2.43
C GLN A 304 -11.64 -8.80 -3.53
N LEU A 305 -10.68 -8.19 -4.24
CA LEU A 305 -10.91 -7.33 -5.42
C LEU A 305 -11.71 -8.03 -6.53
N ILE A 306 -11.55 -9.34 -6.68
CA ILE A 306 -12.26 -10.14 -7.69
C ILE A 306 -13.58 -10.66 -7.12
N VAL A 307 -13.54 -11.22 -5.91
CA VAL A 307 -14.68 -11.91 -5.31
C VAL A 307 -15.81 -10.96 -4.92
N ILE A 308 -15.52 -9.82 -4.31
CA ILE A 308 -16.57 -8.91 -3.80
C ILE A 308 -17.46 -8.37 -4.94
N PRO A 309 -16.92 -7.85 -6.05
CA PRO A 309 -17.77 -7.44 -7.18
C PRO A 309 -18.53 -8.61 -7.79
N LEU A 310 -17.90 -9.79 -7.90
CA LEU A 310 -18.51 -10.99 -8.46
C LEU A 310 -19.70 -11.47 -7.62
N THR A 311 -19.53 -11.56 -6.30
CA THR A 311 -20.62 -11.97 -5.39
C THR A 311 -21.73 -10.93 -5.35
N GLY A 312 -21.40 -9.64 -5.39
CA GLY A 312 -22.39 -8.56 -5.50
C GLY A 312 -23.21 -8.69 -6.78
N PHE A 313 -22.56 -8.95 -7.91
CA PHE A 313 -23.24 -9.16 -9.20
C PHE A 313 -24.14 -10.41 -9.18
N LEU A 314 -23.66 -11.53 -8.63
CA LEU A 314 -24.42 -12.78 -8.56
C LEU A 314 -25.62 -12.70 -7.60
N THR A 315 -25.56 -11.85 -6.57
CA THR A 315 -26.64 -11.71 -5.58
C THR A 315 -27.66 -10.62 -5.93
N LEU A 316 -27.35 -9.72 -6.86
CA LEU A 316 -28.23 -8.63 -7.30
C LEU A 316 -29.61 -9.10 -7.83
N PRO A 317 -29.72 -10.15 -8.68
CA PRO A 317 -31.02 -10.62 -9.15
C PRO A 317 -31.91 -11.17 -8.03
N PHE A 318 -31.32 -11.82 -7.03
CA PHE A 318 -32.05 -12.32 -5.86
C PHE A 318 -32.59 -11.17 -5.01
N TRP A 319 -31.82 -10.09 -4.86
CA TRP A 319 -32.29 -8.88 -4.20
C TRP A 319 -33.46 -8.24 -4.95
N MET A 320 -33.37 -8.13 -6.28
CA MET A 320 -34.46 -7.59 -7.12
C MET A 320 -35.72 -8.44 -6.99
N PHE A 321 -35.60 -9.76 -7.08
CA PHE A 321 -36.72 -10.69 -6.87
C PHE A 321 -37.33 -10.56 -5.47
N PHE A 322 -36.50 -10.44 -4.43
CA PHE A 322 -36.97 -10.25 -3.06
C PHE A 322 -37.73 -8.93 -2.89
N GLN A 323 -37.27 -7.83 -3.50
CA GLN A 323 -38.00 -6.55 -3.49
C GLN A 323 -39.36 -6.66 -4.16
N GLU A 324 -39.44 -7.35 -5.31
CA GLU A 324 -40.70 -7.59 -6.02
C GLU A 324 -41.65 -8.48 -5.21
N TYR A 325 -41.15 -9.55 -4.60
CA TYR A 325 -41.91 -10.39 -3.68
C TYR A 325 -42.46 -9.58 -2.48
N MET A 326 -41.62 -8.77 -1.83
CA MET A 326 -42.04 -7.93 -0.69
C MET A 326 -43.06 -6.87 -1.10
N TYR A 327 -42.94 -6.31 -2.31
CA TYR A 327 -43.94 -5.41 -2.89
C TYR A 327 -45.29 -6.13 -3.05
N LEU A 328 -45.29 -7.34 -3.61
CA LEU A 328 -46.51 -8.15 -3.76
C LEU A 328 -47.14 -8.50 -2.41
N VAL A 329 -46.35 -8.93 -1.42
CA VAL A 329 -46.85 -9.25 -0.06
C VAL A 329 -47.49 -8.03 0.59
N ARG A 330 -46.88 -6.85 0.48
CA ARG A 330 -47.47 -5.60 1.00
C ARG A 330 -48.78 -5.27 0.31
N LYS A 331 -48.85 -5.45 -1.02
CA LYS A 331 -50.06 -5.22 -1.82
C LYS A 331 -51.20 -6.17 -1.45
N PHE A 332 -50.90 -7.45 -1.18
CA PHE A 332 -51.90 -8.41 -0.73
C PHE A 332 -52.45 -8.07 0.66
N LYS A 333 -51.59 -7.73 1.62
CA LYS A 333 -52.05 -7.31 2.97
C LYS A 333 -52.94 -6.08 2.94
N SER A 334 -52.67 -5.11 2.06
CA SER A 334 -53.55 -3.93 1.91
C SER A 334 -54.90 -4.24 1.26
N CYS A 335 -55.02 -5.34 0.50
CA CYS A 335 -56.31 -5.77 -0.05
C CYS A 335 -57.15 -6.51 1.00
N ASP A 336 -56.54 -7.27 1.90
CA ASP A 336 -57.24 -7.99 2.98
C ASP A 336 -57.75 -7.04 4.08
N GLU A 337 -57.16 -5.85 4.26
CA GLU A 337 -57.65 -4.81 5.19
C GLU A 337 -58.83 -3.98 4.62
N LEU A 338 -59.18 -4.18 3.34
CA LEU A 338 -60.28 -3.48 2.64
C LEU A 338 -61.52 -4.36 2.43
N GLN A 339 -61.50 -5.61 2.90
CA GLN A 339 -62.65 -6.52 3.00
C GLN A 339 -63.10 -6.63 4.46
#